data_AF-A0A101IS61-F1
#
_entry.id   AF-A0A101IS61-F1
#
_cell.length_a   1.000
_cell.length_b   1.000
_cell.length_c   1.000
_cell.angle_alpha   90.00
_cell.angle_beta   90.00
_cell.angle_gamma   90.00
#
_symmetry.space_group_name_H-M   'P 1'
#
loop_
_entity.id
_entity.type
_entity.pdbx_description
1 polymer ?
#
loop_
_entity_poly.entity_id
_entity_poly.type
_entity_poly.pdbx_seq_one_letter_code
_entity_poly.pdbx_strand_id
1 'polypeptide(L)' 'MTFQDGMTVLVTGGAGFLGSALVRALKEHGLAEENIRAPRSRDLDLRRWENCVTA' A
#
# COMPACT_ATOMS: atom_id res chain seq x y z
N MET A 1 2.05 -17.50 -14.53
CA MET A 1 2.01 -16.09 -14.15
C MET A 1 0.73 -15.84 -13.38
N THR A 2 0.85 -15.36 -12.15
CA THR A 2 -0.32 -14.92 -11.36
C THR A 2 -0.60 -13.45 -11.64
N PHE A 3 -1.83 -12.99 -11.40
CA PHE A 3 -2.24 -11.60 -11.64
C PHE A 3 -1.32 -10.55 -11.00
N GLN A 4 -0.64 -10.93 -9.91
CA GLN A 4 0.16 -10.06 -9.04
C GLN A 4 1.66 -10.06 -9.36
N ASP A 5 2.11 -10.85 -10.34
CA ASP A 5 3.51 -10.89 -10.73
C ASP A 5 3.95 -9.52 -11.30
N GLY A 6 4.88 -8.84 -10.61
CA GLY A 6 5.39 -7.52 -11.01
C GLY A 6 4.49 -6.33 -10.67
N MET A 7 3.40 -6.53 -9.92
CA MET A 7 2.57 -5.42 -9.44
C MET A 7 3.23 -4.69 -8.26
N THR A 8 3.07 -3.37 -8.22
CA THR A 8 3.29 -2.53 -7.02
C THR A 8 1.97 -1.93 -6.56
N VAL A 9 1.69 -1.98 -5.26
CA VAL A 9 0.40 -1.59 -4.68
C VAL A 9 0.61 -0.48 -3.64
N LEU A 10 -0.08 0.65 -3.84
CA LEU A 10 -0.22 1.71 -2.84
C LEU A 10 -1.50 1.47 -2.03
N VAL A 11 -1.36 1.26 -0.72
CA VAL A 11 -2.48 1.11 0.21
C VAL A 11 -2.63 2.37 1.06
N THR A 12 -3.62 3.19 0.74
CA THR A 12 -3.98 4.34 1.59
C THR A 12 -4.76 3.86 2.82
N GLY A 13 -4.47 4.43 3.99
CA GLY A 13 -5.06 3.94 5.24
C GLY A 13 -4.60 2.54 5.64
N GLY A 14 -3.47 2.04 5.13
CA GLY A 14 -2.95 0.68 5.35
C GLY A 14 -2.67 0.29 6.81
N ALA A 15 -2.60 1.25 7.72
CA ALA A 15 -2.47 1.00 9.17
C ALA A 15 -3.82 1.02 9.93
N GLY A 16 -4.93 1.27 9.24
CA GLY A 16 -6.28 1.23 9.80
C GLY A 16 -6.85 -0.18 9.87
N PHE A 17 -8.08 -0.32 10.34
CA PHE A 17 -8.76 -1.61 10.50
C PHE A 17 -8.77 -2.44 9.20
N LEU A 18 -9.39 -1.91 8.13
CA LEU A 18 -9.45 -2.60 6.85
C LEU A 18 -8.09 -2.66 6.15
N GLY A 19 -7.35 -1.54 6.17
CA GLY A 19 -6.08 -1.43 5.47
C GLY A 19 -5.04 -2.44 5.95
N SER A 20 -4.96 -2.67 7.26
CA SER A 20 -4.00 -3.63 7.84
C SER A 20 -4.34 -5.07 7.47
N ALA A 21 -5.62 -5.43 7.45
CA ALA A 21 -6.08 -6.73 6.95
C ALA A 21 -5.78 -6.91 5.46
N LEU A 22 -5.96 -5.87 4.64
CA LEU A 22 -5.62 -5.90 3.21
C LEU A 22 -4.12 -6.09 2.98
N VAL A 23 -3.27 -5.32 3.68
CA VAL A 23 -1.81 -5.48 3.58
C VAL A 23 -1.39 -6.90 3.93
N ARG A 24 -1.97 -7.47 5.00
CA ARG A 24 -1.72 -8.87 5.38
C ARG A 24 -2.15 -9.84 4.29
N ALA A 25 -3.35 -9.70 3.73
CA ALA A 25 -3.85 -10.56 2.67
C ALA A 25 -2.97 -10.49 1.41
N LEU A 26 -2.53 -9.30 1.00
CA LEU A 26 -1.62 -9.12 -0.14
C LEU A 26 -0.32 -9.90 0.05
N LYS A 27 0.29 -9.82 1.25
CA LYS A 27 1.49 -10.60 1.59
C LYS A 27 1.21 -12.10 1.60
N GLU A 28 0.12 -12.55 2.19
CA GLU A 28 -0.29 -13.97 2.25
C GLU A 28 -0.56 -14.56 0.85
N HIS A 29 -1.00 -13.74 -0.10
CA HIS A 29 -1.19 -14.13 -1.50
C HIS A 29 0.08 -14.07 -2.34
N GLY A 30 1.23 -13.69 -1.79
CA GLY A 30 2.53 -13.77 -2.45
C GLY A 30 3.05 -12.46 -3.02
N LEU A 31 2.42 -11.33 -2.72
CA LEU A 31 2.98 -10.02 -3.07
C LEU A 31 4.13 -9.67 -2.12
N ALA A 32 5.31 -9.42 -2.69
CA ALA A 32 6.51 -9.09 -1.93
C ALA A 32 6.31 -7.77 -1.13
N GLU A 33 6.90 -7.68 0.06
CA GLU A 33 6.70 -6.54 0.95
C GLU A 33 7.20 -5.22 0.35
N GLU A 34 8.32 -5.26 -0.39
CA GLU A 34 8.86 -4.14 -1.14
C GLU A 34 7.91 -3.60 -2.22
N ASN A 35 6.96 -4.40 -2.67
CA ASN A 35 5.95 -4.01 -3.65
C ASN A 35 4.69 -3.43 -2.99
N ILE A 36 4.62 -3.35 -1.66
CA ILE A 36 3.48 -2.79 -0.92
C ILE A 36 3.91 -1.50 -0.23
N ARG A 37 3.37 -0.37 -0.70
CA ARG A 37 3.58 0.94 -0.07
C ARG A 37 2.35 1.33 0.73
N ALA A 38 2.50 1.57 2.04
CA ALA A 38 1.40 1.97 2.92
C ALA A 38 1.82 3.17 3.79
N PRO A 39 1.86 4.40 3.25
CA PRO A 39 2.35 5.56 3.98
C PRO A 39 1.45 5.91 5.17
N ARG A 40 2.06 6.41 6.25
CA ARG A 40 1.31 6.99 7.38
C ARG A 40 1.07 8.46 7.11
N SER A 41 -0.08 8.97 7.53
CA SER A 41 -0.42 10.39 7.40
C SER A 41 0.57 11.33 8.11
N ARG A 42 1.28 10.84 9.14
CA ARG A 42 2.35 11.60 9.82
C ARG A 42 3.63 11.74 9.01
N ASP A 43 3.88 10.81 8.08
CA ASP A 43 5.10 10.76 7.27
C ASP A 43 4.84 11.33 5.86
N LEU A 44 3.63 11.13 5.33
CA LEU A 44 3.19 11.64 4.03
C LEU A 44 1.70 12.00 4.08
N ASP A 45 1.39 13.29 4.09
CA ASP A 45 0.00 13.78 4.14
C ASP A 45 -0.64 13.75 2.74
N LEU A 46 -1.40 12.70 2.45
CA LEU A 46 -2.10 12.51 1.17
C LEU A 46 -3.31 13.46 0.95
N ARG A 47 -3.57 14.41 1.86
CA ARG A 47 -4.52 15.50 1.58
C ARG A 47 -3.90 16.59 0.69
N ARG A 48 -2.57 16.58 0.56
CA ARG A 48 -1.81 17.48 -0.31
C ARG A 48 -1.66 16.85 -1.68
N TRP A 49 -2.00 17.59 -2.73
CA TRP A 49 -1.99 17.09 -4.11
C TRP A 49 -0.61 16.58 -4.52
N GLU A 50 0.46 17.32 -4.21
CA GLU A 50 1.82 16.96 -4.58
C GLU A 50 2.22 15.61 -3.98
N ASN A 51 1.79 15.36 -2.73
CA ASN A 51 2.05 14.09 -2.06
C ASN A 51 1.35 12.93 -2.76
N CYS A 52 0.11 13.12 -3.27
CA CYS A 52 -0.60 12.10 -4.04
C CYS A 52 0.13 11.75 -5.35
N VAL A 53 0.69 12.76 -6.04
CA VAL A 53 1.40 12.55 -7.31
C VAL A 53 2.68 11.73 -7.12
N THR A 54 3.34 11.87 -5.97
CA THR A 54 4.62 11.17 -5.65
C THR A 54 4.46 9.93 -4.74
N ALA A 55 3.22 9.62 -4.36
CA ALA A 55 2.90 8.52 -3.44
C ALA A 55 3.09 7.13 -4.06
#